data_AF-A0A497BJK1-F1
#
_entry.id   AF-A0A497BJK1-F1
#
_cell.length_a   1.000
_cell.length_b   1.000
_cell.length_c   1.000
_cell.angle_alpha   90.00
_cell.angle_beta   90.00
_cell.angle_gamma   90.00
#
_symmetry.space_group_name_H-M   'P 1'
#
loop_
_entity.id
_entity.type
_entity.pdbx_description
1 polymer ?
#
loop_
_entity_poly.entity_id
_entity_poly.type
_entity_poly.pdbx_seq_one_letter_code
_entity_poly.pdbx_strand_id
1 'polypeptide(L)'
;MAEKETPAALQVAKAEKHRIKAGDTVTLSSGYRAIVRPVSSRLIMEAQRSVKDPKPPMQDVGKGRKEPNYDHPEYRAAMLEAEEKRSEAVSDIVLLFGVDLVDGVPKDDGWLKKLRQLERMGTISLEGYDLESSADREYVFKKYVAVNPPDVRLIGMLASVTPEEVDAAIAGFPGD
;
A
#
# COMPACT_ATOMS: atom_id res chain seq x y z
N MET A 1 26.74 23.63 23.30
CA MET A 1 26.03 22.91 22.22
C MET A 1 25.30 21.76 22.88
N ALA A 2 23.97 21.83 22.96
CA ALA A 2 23.17 20.79 23.62
C ALA A 2 22.92 19.66 22.62
N GLU A 3 23.46 18.47 22.89
CA GLU A 3 23.08 17.24 22.21
C GLU A 3 21.57 17.03 22.43
N LYS A 4 20.80 17.09 21.34
CA LYS A 4 19.39 16.73 21.37
C LYS A 4 19.32 15.22 21.58
N GLU A 5 19.09 14.80 22.81
CA GLU A 5 18.73 13.43 23.15
C GLU A 5 17.61 12.99 22.22
N THR A 6 17.95 12.08 21.32
CA THR A 6 16.96 11.50 20.43
C THR A 6 16.08 10.59 21.28
N PRO A 7 14.75 10.79 21.33
CA PRO A 7 13.87 10.05 22.23
C PRO A 7 14.06 8.54 22.08
N ALA A 8 14.08 7.80 23.20
CA ALA A 8 14.29 6.34 23.20
C ALA A 8 13.35 5.59 22.22
N ALA A 9 12.13 6.09 22.02
CA ALA A 9 11.18 5.56 21.03
C ALA A 9 11.69 5.63 19.57
N LEU A 10 12.44 6.69 19.22
CA LEU A 10 13.08 6.83 17.91
C LEU A 10 14.28 5.88 17.74
N GLN A 11 14.97 5.53 18.83
CA GLN A 11 16.07 4.56 18.78
C GLN A 11 15.54 3.12 18.63
N VAL A 12 14.44 2.77 19.29
CA VAL A 12 13.77 1.45 19.14
C VAL A 12 13.24 1.26 17.71
N ALA A 13 12.56 2.27 17.15
CA ALA A 13 12.08 2.22 15.76
C ALA A 13 13.21 2.17 14.73
N LYS A 14 14.39 2.76 15.02
CA LYS A 14 15.59 2.63 14.19
C LYS A 14 16.26 1.25 14.31
N ALA A 15 16.22 0.64 15.49
CA ALA A 15 16.82 -0.67 15.74
C ALA A 15 15.99 -1.83 15.16
N GLU A 16 14.66 -1.73 15.15
CA GLU A 16 13.78 -2.72 14.50
C GLU A 16 13.84 -2.66 12.97
N LYS A 17 14.14 -1.49 12.39
CA LYS A 17 14.33 -1.30 10.93
C LYS A 17 15.42 -2.18 10.30
N HIS A 18 16.33 -2.73 11.08
CA HIS A 18 17.41 -3.60 10.59
C HIS A 18 17.15 -5.10 10.76
N ARG A 19 15.98 -5.52 11.24
CA ARG A 19 15.78 -6.91 11.66
C ARG A 19 14.76 -7.72 10.87
N ILE A 20 13.93 -7.07 10.04
CA ILE A 20 12.95 -7.77 9.22
C ILE A 20 13.47 -7.79 7.79
N LYS A 21 13.94 -8.96 7.36
CA LYS A 21 14.37 -9.20 5.98
C LYS A 21 13.18 -9.66 5.15
N ALA A 22 13.25 -9.41 3.85
CA ALA A 22 12.35 -10.04 2.89
C ALA A 22 12.31 -11.56 3.13
N GLY A 23 11.11 -12.13 3.28
CA GLY A 23 10.90 -13.54 3.60
C GLY A 23 10.74 -13.86 5.09
N ASP A 24 10.96 -12.91 6.01
CA ASP A 24 10.66 -13.10 7.42
C ASP A 24 9.16 -13.13 7.70
N THR A 25 8.77 -13.90 8.70
CA THR A 25 7.40 -13.91 9.21
C THR A 25 7.19 -12.71 10.14
N VAL A 26 6.21 -11.87 9.80
CA VAL A 26 5.76 -10.74 10.61
C VAL A 26 4.37 -11.00 11.18
N THR A 27 4.11 -10.47 12.37
CA THR A 27 2.75 -10.44 12.92
C THR A 27 2.12 -9.09 12.59
N LEU A 28 1.05 -9.12 11.81
CA LEU A 28 0.26 -7.95 11.44
C LEU A 28 -0.50 -7.41 12.66
N SER A 29 -0.90 -6.15 12.63
CA SER A 29 -1.63 -5.52 13.73
C SER A 29 -2.97 -6.18 14.07
N SER A 30 -3.53 -6.94 13.12
CA SER A 30 -4.72 -7.79 13.28
C SER A 30 -4.46 -9.08 14.07
N GLY A 31 -3.19 -9.42 14.33
CA GLY A 31 -2.75 -10.67 14.94
C GLY A 31 -2.45 -11.80 13.95
N TYR A 32 -2.72 -11.62 12.65
CA TYR A 32 -2.38 -12.61 11.62
C TYR A 32 -0.88 -12.60 11.32
N ARG A 33 -0.33 -13.78 11.03
CA ARG A 33 1.07 -13.93 10.63
C ARG A 33 1.17 -13.93 9.11
N ALA A 34 2.10 -13.17 8.58
CA ALA A 34 2.35 -13.07 7.16
C ALA A 34 3.84 -13.12 6.84
N ILE A 35 4.20 -13.62 5.67
CA ILE A 35 5.51 -13.43 5.07
C ILE A 35 5.41 -12.24 4.13
N VAL A 36 6.29 -11.26 4.30
CA VAL A 36 6.36 -10.11 3.41
C VAL A 36 7.35 -10.39 2.28
N ARG A 37 6.88 -10.23 1.04
CA ARG A 37 7.66 -10.41 -0.19
C ARG A 37 7.96 -9.04 -0.82
N PRO A 38 9.14 -8.89 -1.43
CA PRO A 38 9.43 -7.69 -2.22
C PRO A 38 8.52 -7.66 -3.44
N VAL A 39 8.01 -6.48 -3.76
CA VAL A 39 7.16 -6.25 -4.92
C VAL A 39 7.95 -5.45 -5.94
N SER A 40 7.86 -5.86 -7.20
CA SER A 40 8.54 -5.16 -8.29
C SER A 40 8.14 -3.68 -8.32
N SER A 41 9.13 -2.79 -8.27
CA SER A 41 8.91 -1.34 -8.38
C SER A 41 8.17 -0.96 -9.66
N ARG A 42 8.37 -1.72 -10.74
CA ARG A 42 7.63 -1.54 -12.00
C ARG A 42 6.14 -1.76 -11.82
N LEU A 43 5.71 -2.79 -11.09
CA LEU A 43 4.28 -3.02 -10.83
C LEU A 43 3.66 -1.87 -10.02
N ILE A 44 4.40 -1.37 -9.02
CA ILE A 44 3.98 -0.20 -8.24
C ILE A 44 3.85 1.05 -9.14
N MET A 45 4.81 1.29 -10.03
CA MET A 45 4.75 2.42 -10.98
C MET A 45 3.59 2.28 -11.97
N GLU A 46 3.34 1.08 -12.50
CA GLU A 46 2.20 0.85 -13.40
C GLU A 46 0.86 1.08 -12.67
N ALA A 47 0.73 0.62 -11.42
CA ALA A 47 -0.45 0.89 -10.61
C ALA A 47 -0.68 2.39 -10.37
N GLN A 48 0.37 3.14 -10.03
CA GLN A 48 0.28 4.60 -9.89
C GLN A 48 -0.15 5.28 -11.19
N ARG A 49 0.39 4.86 -12.33
CA ARG A 49 0.10 5.42 -13.66
C ARG A 49 -1.29 5.05 -14.19
N SER A 50 -1.91 3.99 -13.66
CA SER A 50 -3.26 3.58 -14.06
C SER A 50 -4.31 4.66 -13.74
N VAL A 51 -4.05 5.49 -12.72
CA VAL A 51 -4.91 6.60 -12.33
C VAL A 51 -4.40 7.89 -12.97
N LYS A 52 -5.23 8.50 -13.82
CA LYS A 52 -4.88 9.73 -14.54
C LYS A 52 -5.05 10.94 -13.62
N ASP A 53 -4.10 11.88 -13.69
CA ASP A 53 -4.24 13.16 -13.02
C ASP A 53 -5.40 13.96 -13.64
N PRO A 54 -6.27 14.57 -12.81
CA PRO A 54 -7.28 15.49 -13.30
C PRO A 54 -6.61 16.70 -13.94
N LYS A 55 -7.28 17.31 -14.92
CA LYS A 55 -6.78 18.54 -15.54
C LYS A 55 -7.33 19.74 -14.79
N PRO A 56 -6.50 20.73 -14.44
CA PRO A 56 -6.97 21.98 -13.85
C PRO A 56 -7.89 22.71 -14.85
N PRO A 57 -8.97 23.35 -14.38
CA PRO A 57 -9.79 24.19 -15.23
C PRO A 57 -8.99 25.43 -15.68
N MET A 58 -9.32 25.95 -16.85
CA MET A 58 -8.70 27.16 -17.38
C MET A 58 -9.46 28.38 -16.83
N GLN A 59 -8.74 29.34 -16.25
CA GLN A 59 -9.28 30.62 -15.79
C GLN A 59 -8.78 31.76 -16.68
N ASP A 60 -9.66 32.73 -16.96
CA ASP A 60 -9.28 33.97 -17.64
C ASP A 60 -8.55 34.90 -16.65
N VAL A 61 -7.31 35.27 -17.00
CA VAL A 61 -6.47 36.19 -16.20
C VAL A 61 -6.42 37.60 -16.80
N GLY A 62 -7.30 37.88 -17.77
CA GLY A 62 -7.38 39.14 -18.50
C GLY A 62 -6.57 39.15 -19.79
N LYS A 63 -6.89 40.12 -20.66
CA LYS A 63 -6.26 40.29 -21.99
C LYS A 63 -6.39 39.06 -22.91
N GLY A 64 -7.47 38.29 -22.75
CA GLY A 64 -7.74 37.09 -23.54
C GLY A 64 -6.80 35.91 -23.24
N ARG A 65 -6.03 35.99 -22.14
CA ARG A 65 -5.13 34.91 -21.71
C ARG A 65 -5.89 33.98 -20.77
N LYS A 66 -5.77 32.69 -21.04
CA LYS A 66 -6.27 31.63 -20.17
C LYS A 66 -5.10 30.91 -19.54
N GLU A 67 -5.12 30.78 -18.22
CA GLU A 67 -4.11 30.07 -17.44
C GLU A 67 -4.77 28.96 -16.61
N PRO A 68 -4.08 27.83 -16.37
CA PRO A 68 -4.59 26.78 -15.48
C PRO A 68 -4.79 27.29 -14.05
N ASN A 69 -5.96 27.06 -13.47
CA ASN A 69 -6.24 27.37 -12.07
C ASN A 69 -6.09 26.11 -11.20
N TYR A 70 -4.94 25.98 -10.55
CA TYR A 70 -4.65 24.89 -9.61
C TYR A 70 -5.31 25.07 -8.23
N ASP A 71 -5.82 26.26 -7.91
CA ASP A 71 -6.51 26.55 -6.65
C ASP A 71 -8.02 26.29 -6.72
N HIS A 72 -8.54 25.92 -7.90
CA HIS A 72 -9.96 25.66 -8.10
C HIS A 72 -10.44 24.55 -7.14
N PRO A 73 -11.49 24.78 -6.31
CA PRO A 73 -11.93 23.81 -5.31
C PRO A 73 -12.20 22.42 -5.87
N GLU A 74 -12.88 22.34 -7.01
CA GLU A 74 -13.18 21.06 -7.67
C GLU A 74 -11.92 20.35 -8.18
N TYR A 75 -10.91 21.10 -8.64
CA TYR A 75 -9.64 20.51 -9.07
C TYR A 75 -8.89 19.93 -7.88
N ARG A 76 -8.83 20.64 -6.75
CA ARG A 76 -8.21 20.13 -5.53
C ARG A 76 -8.92 18.90 -4.99
N ALA A 77 -10.26 18.89 -5.01
CA ALA A 77 -11.04 17.72 -4.63
C ALA A 77 -10.78 16.52 -5.56
N ALA A 78 -10.76 16.74 -6.88
CA ALA A 78 -10.44 15.71 -7.86
C ALA A 78 -9.00 15.19 -7.72
N MET A 79 -8.05 16.07 -7.37
CA MET A 79 -6.66 15.68 -7.10
C MET A 79 -6.56 14.78 -5.86
N LEU A 80 -7.28 15.10 -4.79
CA LEU A 80 -7.35 14.27 -3.59
C LEU A 80 -7.93 12.89 -3.89
N GLU A 81 -9.05 12.84 -4.61
CA GLU A 81 -9.67 11.58 -5.03
C GLU A 81 -8.72 10.75 -5.93
N ALA A 82 -7.98 11.39 -6.83
CA ALA A 82 -6.99 10.72 -7.65
C ALA A 82 -5.82 10.17 -6.80
N GLU A 83 -5.39 10.88 -5.76
CA GLU A 83 -4.36 10.42 -4.84
C GLU A 83 -4.83 9.23 -3.99
N GLU A 84 -6.08 9.25 -3.52
CA GLU A 84 -6.71 8.12 -2.82
C GLU A 84 -6.76 6.89 -3.71
N LYS A 85 -7.23 7.03 -4.96
CA LYS A 85 -7.26 5.94 -5.94
C LYS A 85 -5.87 5.40 -6.26
N ARG A 86 -4.85 6.26 -6.38
CA ARG A 86 -3.45 5.82 -6.56
C ARG A 86 -2.98 5.01 -5.36
N SER A 87 -3.29 5.47 -4.16
CA SER A 87 -2.91 4.79 -2.92
C SER A 87 -3.60 3.44 -2.79
N GLU A 88 -4.88 3.34 -3.18
CA GLU A 88 -5.62 2.08 -3.23
C GLU A 88 -5.00 1.12 -4.27
N ALA A 89 -4.76 1.57 -5.51
CA ALA A 89 -4.16 0.73 -6.54
C ALA A 89 -2.78 0.17 -6.14
N VAL A 90 -1.94 0.98 -5.48
CA VAL A 90 -0.66 0.54 -4.93
C VAL A 90 -0.86 -0.48 -3.81
N SER A 91 -1.79 -0.22 -2.90
CA SER A 91 -2.11 -1.13 -1.78
C SER A 91 -2.58 -2.49 -2.31
N ASP A 92 -3.44 -2.49 -3.32
CA ASP A 92 -3.97 -3.71 -3.95
C ASP A 92 -2.84 -4.58 -4.52
N ILE A 93 -1.88 -3.98 -5.23
CA ILE A 93 -0.68 -4.68 -5.74
C ILE A 93 0.17 -5.24 -4.59
N VAL A 94 0.36 -4.47 -3.52
CA VAL A 94 1.13 -4.91 -2.35
C VAL A 94 0.44 -6.08 -1.64
N LEU A 95 -0.88 -6.06 -1.52
CA LEU A 95 -1.64 -7.15 -0.90
C LEU A 95 -1.64 -8.41 -1.75
N LEU A 96 -1.74 -8.28 -3.07
CA LEU A 96 -1.75 -9.41 -4.00
C LEU A 96 -0.40 -10.13 -4.08
N PHE A 97 0.70 -9.37 -4.13
CA PHE A 97 2.02 -9.92 -4.44
C PHE A 97 3.04 -9.83 -3.31
N GLY A 98 2.78 -8.97 -2.32
CA GLY A 98 3.72 -8.66 -1.24
C GLY A 98 3.40 -9.35 0.10
N VAL A 99 2.26 -10.03 0.22
CA VAL A 99 1.79 -10.59 1.49
C VAL A 99 1.35 -12.04 1.29
N ASP A 100 2.03 -12.98 1.93
CA ASP A 100 1.62 -14.38 2.00
C ASP A 100 1.16 -14.70 3.43
N LEU A 101 -0.10 -15.12 3.64
CA LEU A 101 -0.56 -15.47 4.99
C LEU A 101 -0.02 -16.84 5.39
N VAL A 102 0.71 -16.92 6.52
CA VAL A 102 1.35 -18.17 6.97
C VAL A 102 0.32 -19.25 7.26
N ASP A 103 -0.79 -18.87 7.88
CA ASP A 103 -1.87 -19.77 8.26
C ASP A 103 -2.98 -19.83 7.20
N GLY A 104 -2.82 -19.10 6.09
CA GLY A 104 -3.83 -18.96 5.04
C GLY A 104 -5.10 -18.24 5.49
N VAL A 105 -6.14 -18.32 4.65
CA VAL A 105 -7.48 -17.82 4.99
C VAL A 105 -8.16 -18.78 5.96
N PRO A 106 -8.83 -18.30 7.02
CA PRO A 106 -9.64 -19.14 7.88
C PRO A 106 -10.65 -19.98 7.10
N LYS A 107 -10.78 -21.26 7.47
CA LYS A 107 -11.69 -22.22 6.82
C LYS A 107 -13.16 -21.87 7.08
N ASP A 108 -13.46 -21.17 8.17
CA ASP A 108 -14.83 -20.73 8.46
C ASP A 108 -15.19 -19.45 7.70
N ASP A 109 -16.48 -19.29 7.42
CA ASP A 109 -17.02 -18.11 6.72
C ASP A 109 -17.43 -16.98 7.69
N GLY A 110 -17.03 -17.03 8.96
CA GLY A 110 -17.43 -16.04 9.96
C GLY A 110 -17.01 -14.62 9.58
N TRP A 111 -15.81 -14.48 9.00
CA TRP A 111 -15.32 -13.21 8.48
C TRP A 111 -16.11 -12.74 7.25
N LEU A 112 -16.43 -13.65 6.32
CA LEU A 112 -17.14 -13.30 5.08
C LEU A 112 -18.57 -12.85 5.38
N LYS A 113 -19.23 -13.46 6.37
CA LYS A 113 -20.54 -13.02 6.86
C LYS A 113 -20.51 -11.57 7.36
N LYS A 114 -19.44 -11.17 8.07
CA LYS A 114 -19.25 -9.78 8.53
C LYS A 114 -19.07 -8.83 7.35
N LEU A 115 -18.26 -9.20 6.34
CA LEU A 115 -18.08 -8.37 5.15
C LEU A 115 -19.38 -8.19 4.36
N ARG A 116 -20.16 -9.26 4.16
CA ARG A 116 -21.50 -9.16 3.54
C ARG A 116 -22.46 -8.27 4.33
N GLN A 117 -22.33 -8.22 5.65
CA GLN A 117 -23.11 -7.29 6.47
C GLN A 117 -22.67 -5.84 6.25
N LEU A 118 -21.36 -5.56 6.18
CA LEU A 118 -20.83 -4.23 5.86
C LEU A 118 -21.20 -3.77 4.44
N GLU A 119 -21.22 -4.69 3.48
CA GLU A 119 -21.69 -4.43 2.12
C GLU A 119 -23.18 -4.05 2.10
N ARG A 120 -24.03 -4.79 2.82
CA ARG A 120 -25.46 -4.44 2.99
C ARG A 120 -25.68 -3.07 3.63
N MET A 121 -24.71 -2.59 4.42
CA MET A 121 -24.72 -1.25 5.01
C MET A 121 -24.14 -0.17 4.07
N GLY A 122 -23.65 -0.55 2.89
CA GLY A 122 -23.01 0.36 1.94
C GLY A 122 -21.64 0.87 2.38
N THR A 123 -20.98 0.19 3.34
CA THR A 123 -19.65 0.60 3.83
C THR A 123 -18.53 0.12 2.93
N ILE A 124 -18.70 -1.06 2.33
CA ILE A 124 -17.76 -1.65 1.37
C ILE A 124 -18.54 -2.17 0.16
N SER A 125 -17.84 -2.43 -0.94
CA SER A 125 -18.39 -3.17 -2.07
C SER A 125 -17.58 -4.45 -2.25
N LEU A 126 -18.26 -5.59 -2.37
CA LEU A 126 -17.64 -6.85 -2.79
C LEU A 126 -17.92 -7.16 -4.27
N GLU A 127 -18.51 -6.21 -5.00
CA GLU A 127 -18.77 -6.33 -6.43
C GLU A 127 -17.45 -6.46 -7.20
N GLY A 128 -17.40 -7.42 -8.12
CA GLY A 128 -16.22 -7.70 -8.94
C GLY A 128 -15.30 -8.78 -8.38
N TYR A 129 -15.55 -9.32 -7.19
CA TYR A 129 -14.83 -10.47 -6.65
C TYR A 129 -15.59 -11.78 -6.86
N ASP A 130 -14.92 -12.79 -7.37
CA ASP A 130 -15.40 -14.18 -7.39
C ASP A 130 -15.06 -14.86 -6.05
N LEU A 131 -15.97 -14.78 -5.08
CA LEU A 131 -15.74 -15.31 -3.73
C LEU A 131 -15.66 -16.85 -3.66
N GLU A 132 -15.92 -17.56 -4.76
CA GLU A 132 -15.68 -19.00 -4.90
C GLU A 132 -14.23 -19.30 -5.36
N SER A 133 -13.57 -18.33 -5.99
CA SER A 133 -12.14 -18.40 -6.30
C SER A 133 -11.30 -18.25 -5.05
N SER A 134 -10.35 -19.17 -4.84
CA SER A 134 -9.43 -19.12 -3.70
C SER A 134 -8.56 -17.86 -3.71
N ALA A 135 -8.19 -17.37 -4.91
CA ALA A 135 -7.37 -16.18 -5.07
C ALA A 135 -8.11 -14.91 -4.62
N ASP A 136 -9.35 -14.72 -5.09
CA ASP A 136 -10.17 -13.57 -4.73
C ASP A 136 -10.57 -13.62 -3.27
N ARG A 137 -10.91 -14.82 -2.75
CA ARG A 137 -11.22 -15.01 -1.33
C ARG A 137 -10.03 -14.64 -0.44
N GLU A 138 -8.82 -15.04 -0.81
CA GLU A 138 -7.60 -14.67 -0.09
C GLU A 138 -7.32 -13.16 -0.18
N TYR A 139 -7.46 -12.58 -1.36
CA TYR A 139 -7.27 -11.15 -1.56
C TYR A 139 -8.26 -10.31 -0.74
N VAL A 140 -9.56 -10.62 -0.80
CA VAL A 140 -10.61 -9.93 -0.02
C VAL A 140 -10.35 -10.08 1.47
N PHE A 141 -9.93 -11.27 1.92
CA PHE A 141 -9.56 -11.49 3.31
C PHE A 141 -8.36 -10.62 3.73
N LYS A 142 -7.31 -10.55 2.91
CA LYS A 142 -6.16 -9.66 3.16
C LYS A 142 -6.59 -8.20 3.24
N LYS A 143 -7.38 -7.72 2.26
CA LYS A 143 -7.80 -6.32 2.11
C LYS A 143 -8.67 -5.82 3.25
N TYR A 144 -9.61 -6.63 3.75
CA TYR A 144 -10.61 -6.18 4.71
C TYR A 144 -10.46 -6.74 6.12
N VAL A 145 -9.65 -7.78 6.33
CA VAL A 145 -9.56 -8.47 7.62
C VAL A 145 -8.13 -8.59 8.13
N ALA A 146 -7.21 -9.08 7.30
CA ALA A 146 -5.88 -9.41 7.79
C ALA A 146 -4.95 -8.19 7.87
N VAL A 147 -5.01 -7.26 6.91
CA VAL A 147 -4.06 -6.14 6.83
C VAL A 147 -4.76 -4.82 7.17
N ASN A 148 -4.28 -4.12 8.20
CA ASN A 148 -4.78 -2.80 8.55
C ASN A 148 -3.94 -1.68 7.90
N PRO A 149 -4.44 -0.43 7.83
CA PRO A 149 -3.70 0.69 7.22
C PRO A 149 -2.26 0.91 7.73
N PRO A 150 -1.94 0.75 9.03
CA PRO A 150 -0.56 0.84 9.49
C PRO A 150 0.36 -0.26 8.91
N ASP A 151 -0.17 -1.46 8.70
CA ASP A 151 0.57 -2.60 8.18
C ASP A 151 0.96 -2.37 6.72
N VAL A 152 0.09 -1.75 5.91
CA VAL A 152 0.37 -1.43 4.50
C VAL A 152 1.64 -0.57 4.36
N ARG A 153 1.84 0.40 5.27
CA ARG A 153 3.06 1.22 5.27
C ARG A 153 4.30 0.41 5.64
N LEU A 154 4.19 -0.46 6.65
CA LEU A 154 5.28 -1.35 7.04
C LEU A 154 5.66 -2.28 5.89
N ILE A 155 4.66 -2.91 5.27
CA ILE A 155 4.85 -3.81 4.12
C ILE A 155 5.46 -3.05 2.95
N GLY A 156 4.96 -1.86 2.62
CA GLY A 156 5.52 -1.02 1.55
C GLY A 156 6.98 -0.63 1.78
N MET A 157 7.37 -0.37 3.04
CA MET A 157 8.76 -0.14 3.40
C MET A 157 9.63 -1.40 3.25
N LEU A 158 9.14 -2.56 3.72
CA LEU A 158 9.88 -3.83 3.65
C LEU A 158 9.95 -4.41 2.24
N ALA A 159 8.98 -4.09 1.39
CA ALA A 159 8.92 -4.55 0.02
C ALA A 159 9.79 -3.71 -0.94
N SER A 160 10.22 -2.53 -0.49
CA SER A 160 11.10 -1.65 -1.26
C SER A 160 12.56 -2.08 -1.11
N VAL A 161 13.24 -2.29 -2.22
CA VAL A 161 14.69 -2.58 -2.22
C VAL A 161 15.43 -1.32 -1.77
N THR A 162 16.25 -1.45 -0.73
CA THR A 162 17.08 -0.35 -0.23
C THR A 162 18.34 -0.19 -1.11
N PRO A 163 18.89 1.03 -1.26
CA PRO A 163 20.15 1.23 -1.98
C PRO A 163 21.28 0.33 -1.46
N GLU A 164 21.31 0.08 -0.15
CA GLU A 164 22.29 -0.80 0.49
C GLU A 164 22.15 -2.26 0.04
N GLU A 165 20.94 -2.75 -0.19
CA GLU A 165 20.69 -4.08 -0.75
C GLU A 165 21.09 -4.17 -2.22
N VAL A 166 20.92 -3.08 -2.99
CA VAL A 166 21.41 -3.00 -4.37
C VAL A 166 22.93 -3.05 -4.40
N ASP A 167 23.60 -2.26 -3.55
CA ASP A 167 25.06 -2.21 -3.48
C ASP A 167 25.65 -3.56 -3.02
N ALA A 168 25.03 -4.22 -2.05
CA ALA A 168 25.42 -5.56 -1.62
C ALA A 168 25.23 -6.61 -2.73
N ALA A 169 24.15 -6.52 -3.51
CA ALA A 169 23.93 -7.39 -4.66
C ALA A 169 24.98 -7.15 -5.75
N ILE A 170 25.30 -5.89 -6.07
CA ILE A 170 26.34 -5.52 -7.05
C ILE A 170 27.70 -6.05 -6.61
N ALA A 171 28.07 -5.90 -5.34
CA ALA A 171 29.33 -6.40 -4.79
C ALA A 171 29.44 -7.94 -4.80
N GLY A 172 28.30 -8.65 -4.84
CA GLY A 172 28.23 -10.10 -4.88
C GLY A 172 28.40 -10.72 -6.26
N PHE A 173 28.36 -9.93 -7.35
CA PHE A 173 28.69 -10.42 -8.69
C PHE A 173 30.22 -10.43 -8.83
N PRO A 174 30.87 -11.60 -8.99
CA PRO A 174 32.29 -11.66 -9.31
C PRO A 174 32.49 -10.95 -10.65
N GLY A 175 33.34 -9.92 -10.67
CA GLY A 175 33.58 -9.11 -11.87
C GLY A 175 34.09 -9.94 -13.04
N ASP A 176 33.64 -9.56 -14.24
CA ASP A 176 34.40 -9.78 -15.49
C ASP A 176 35.74 -9.02 -15.45
#